data_AF-A0A7C6TG43-F1
#
_entry.id   AF-A0A7C6TG43-F1
#
_cell.length_a   1.000
_cell.length_b   1.000
_cell.length_c   1.000
_cell.angle_alpha   90.00
_cell.angle_beta   90.00
_cell.angle_gamma   90.00
#
_symmetry.space_group_name_H-M   'P 1'
#
loop_
_entity.id
_entity.type
_entity.pdbx_description
1 polymer ?
#
loop_
_entity_poly.entity_id
_entity_poly.type
_entity_poly.pdbx_seq_one_letter_code
_entity_poly.pdbx_strand_id
1 'polypeptide(L)'
;MARILAIIAAIVCGLLVLVDFFLAVPVIDALGAALIEGALILAAFALLLGVLNLLGVHLRASGASRAQPYSAILVIALGVTLLIGILRPASAELTWIFDYLYFPLQATMGALLAFFIVSAAYRAFKLRSVPALILLVSSLVVLITQLPFSAALSPLLPAAREWIFAIPVTAGVRGILLGVALGTTATALRVLLAVDHPYA
;
A
#
# COMPACT_ATOMS: atom_id res chain seq x y z
N MET A 1 18.33 10.01 30.57
CA MET A 1 19.29 8.90 30.34
C MET A 1 18.75 7.86 29.36
N ALA A 2 17.59 7.23 29.61
CA ALA A 2 17.01 6.21 28.70
C ALA A 2 16.84 6.67 27.23
N ARG A 3 16.44 7.94 27.01
CA ARG A 3 16.26 8.52 25.67
C ARG A 3 17.56 8.62 24.86
N ILE A 4 18.65 9.04 25.51
CA ILE A 4 19.97 9.14 24.89
C ILE A 4 20.51 7.75 24.53
N LEU A 5 20.32 6.77 25.42
CA LEU A 5 20.70 5.39 25.16
C LEU A 5 19.95 4.81 23.95
N ALA A 6 18.66 5.09 23.80
CA ALA A 6 17.87 4.64 22.65
C ALA A 6 18.36 5.27 21.32
N ILE A 7 18.72 6.56 21.33
CA ILE A 7 19.26 7.24 20.15
C ILE A 7 20.63 6.65 19.76
N ILE A 8 21.53 6.46 20.74
CA ILE A 8 22.84 5.85 20.49
C ILE A 8 22.66 4.43 19.93
N ALA A 9 21.77 3.64 20.52
CA ALA A 9 21.49 2.29 20.03
C ALA A 9 20.97 2.31 18.58
N ALA A 10 20.03 3.20 18.25
CA ALA A 10 19.51 3.34 16.88
C ALA A 10 20.61 3.71 15.87
N ILE A 11 21.49 4.66 16.22
CA ILE A 11 22.60 5.09 15.36
C ILE A 11 23.61 3.95 15.18
N VAL A 12 24.01 3.29 16.27
CA VAL A 12 24.99 2.20 16.23
C VAL A 12 24.47 1.03 15.41
N CYS A 13 23.22 0.60 15.63
CA CYS A 13 22.61 -0.49 14.84
C CYS A 13 22.55 -0.12 13.35
N GLY A 14 22.13 1.10 13.03
CA GLY A 14 22.04 1.52 11.63
C GLY A 14 23.40 1.66 10.95
N LEU A 15 24.44 2.15 11.66
CA LEU A 15 25.81 2.17 11.16
C LEU A 15 26.38 0.75 10.98
N LEU A 16 26.08 -0.17 11.90
CA LEU A 16 26.56 -1.55 11.81
C LEU A 16 26.01 -2.24 10.56
N VAL A 17 24.70 -2.12 10.30
CA VAL A 17 24.06 -2.63 9.08
C VAL A 17 24.63 -1.97 7.82
N LEU A 18 24.95 -0.66 7.88
CA LEU A 18 25.58 0.02 6.76
C LEU A 18 27.00 -0.51 6.48
N VAL A 19 27.79 -0.77 7.52
CA VAL A 19 29.15 -1.31 7.40
C VAL A 19 29.14 -2.74 6.87
N ASP A 20 28.23 -3.59 7.36
CA ASP A 20 27.97 -4.94 6.86
C ASP A 20 27.79 -4.96 5.33
N PHE A 21 27.02 -4.00 4.79
CA PHE A 21 26.80 -3.91 3.35
C PHE A 21 28.08 -3.69 2.51
N PHE A 22 29.11 -3.03 3.07
CA PHE A 22 30.34 -2.68 2.33
C PHE A 22 31.55 -3.54 2.67
N LEU A 23 31.60 -4.17 3.85
CA LEU A 23 32.75 -4.93 4.33
C LEU A 23 32.38 -6.40 4.53
N ALA A 24 33.08 -7.31 3.84
CA ALA A 24 32.94 -8.75 4.05
C ALA A 24 33.78 -9.20 5.26
N VAL A 25 33.25 -9.01 6.47
CA VAL A 25 33.92 -9.40 7.72
C VAL A 25 32.98 -10.32 8.50
N PRO A 26 33.33 -11.61 8.73
CA PRO A 26 32.39 -12.61 9.25
C PRO A 26 31.66 -12.22 10.55
N VAL A 27 32.32 -11.45 11.42
CA VAL A 27 31.72 -10.97 12.68
C VAL A 27 30.69 -9.86 12.42
N ILE A 28 30.96 -8.96 11.48
CA ILE A 28 30.04 -7.88 11.11
C ILE A 28 28.84 -8.47 10.36
N ASP A 29 29.07 -9.41 9.45
CA ASP A 29 28.01 -10.11 8.71
C ASP A 29 27.03 -10.81 9.66
N ALA A 30 27.55 -11.50 10.69
CA ALA A 30 26.71 -12.16 11.69
C ALA A 30 25.86 -11.17 12.51
N LEU A 31 26.44 -10.01 12.87
CA LEU A 31 25.73 -8.97 13.62
C LEU A 31 24.69 -8.24 12.75
N GLY A 32 25.04 -7.91 11.50
CA GLY A 32 24.12 -7.32 10.53
C GLY A 32 22.95 -8.25 10.23
N ALA A 33 23.22 -9.53 9.99
CA ALA A 33 22.19 -10.55 9.82
C ALA A 33 21.26 -10.64 11.03
N ALA A 34 21.80 -10.66 12.26
CA ALA A 34 20.98 -10.69 13.48
C ALA A 34 20.07 -9.45 13.62
N LEU A 35 20.56 -8.26 13.25
CA LEU A 35 19.78 -7.03 13.29
C LEU A 35 18.67 -7.02 12.22
N ILE A 36 18.98 -7.45 10.99
CA ILE A 36 18.02 -7.55 9.89
C ILE A 36 16.96 -8.62 10.20
N GLU A 37 17.37 -9.78 10.71
CA GLU A 37 16.45 -10.84 11.14
C GLU A 37 15.54 -10.36 12.26
N GLY A 38 16.08 -9.64 13.26
CA GLY A 38 15.28 -9.00 14.29
C GLY A 38 14.24 -8.02 13.72
N ALA A 39 14.62 -7.19 12.76
CA ALA A 39 13.69 -6.28 12.09
C ALA A 39 12.61 -7.03 11.29
N LEU A 40 12.96 -8.13 10.63
CA LEU A 40 12.02 -9.00 9.92
C LEU A 40 11.04 -9.66 10.89
N ILE A 41 11.50 -10.13 12.04
CA ILE A 41 10.66 -10.69 13.10
C ILE A 41 9.68 -9.63 13.60
N LEU A 42 10.17 -8.41 13.90
CA LEU A 42 9.30 -7.30 14.31
C LEU A 42 8.26 -6.94 13.24
N ALA A 43 8.64 -6.94 11.96
CA ALA A 43 7.71 -6.71 10.85
C ALA A 43 6.64 -7.80 10.77
N ALA A 44 7.00 -9.06 10.98
CA ALA A 44 6.04 -10.17 11.04
C ALA A 44 5.06 -10.02 12.22
N PHE A 45 5.53 -9.62 13.41
CA PHE A 45 4.66 -9.29 14.54
C PHE A 45 3.78 -8.07 14.28
N ALA A 46 4.28 -7.05 13.58
CA ALA A 46 3.48 -5.89 13.20
C ALA A 46 2.34 -6.28 12.25
N LEU A 47 2.59 -7.19 11.29
CA LEU A 47 1.56 -7.75 10.43
C LEU A 47 0.51 -8.51 11.25
N LEU A 48 0.95 -9.36 12.18
CA LEU A 48 0.05 -10.07 13.09
C LEU A 48 -0.79 -9.10 13.93
N LEU A 49 -0.18 -8.04 14.47
CA LEU A 49 -0.88 -6.99 15.20
C LEU A 49 -1.91 -6.28 14.31
N GLY A 50 -1.61 -6.05 13.03
CA GLY A 50 -2.57 -5.52 12.06
C GLY A 50 -3.81 -6.42 11.89
N VAL A 51 -3.60 -7.73 11.75
CA VAL A 51 -4.67 -8.73 11.70
C VAL A 51 -5.49 -8.74 12.99
N LEU A 52 -4.82 -8.77 14.15
CA LEU A 52 -5.46 -8.75 15.46
C LEU A 52 -6.24 -7.45 15.71
N ASN A 53 -5.71 -6.30 15.27
CA ASN A 53 -6.39 -5.02 15.38
C ASN A 53 -7.67 -5.00 14.53
N LEU A 54 -7.58 -5.51 13.29
CA LEU A 54 -8.74 -5.65 12.41
C LEU A 54 -9.81 -6.54 13.06
N LEU A 55 -9.43 -7.73 13.54
CA LEU A 55 -10.33 -8.60 14.30
C LEU A 55 -10.92 -7.90 15.53
N GLY A 56 -10.10 -7.19 16.30
CA GLY A 56 -10.51 -6.48 17.51
C GLY A 56 -11.56 -5.39 17.24
N VAL A 57 -11.36 -4.57 16.22
CA VAL A 57 -12.31 -3.53 15.80
C VAL A 57 -13.64 -4.18 15.39
N HIS A 58 -13.58 -5.23 14.58
CA HIS A 58 -14.76 -5.87 14.03
C HIS A 58 -15.55 -6.71 15.07
N LEU A 59 -14.85 -7.35 16.00
CA LEU A 59 -15.46 -8.09 17.11
C LEU A 59 -16.06 -7.15 18.16
N ARG A 60 -15.44 -6.00 18.45
CA ARG A 60 -16.01 -4.98 19.37
C ARG A 60 -17.17 -4.20 18.76
N ALA A 61 -17.13 -3.94 17.45
CA ALA A 61 -18.22 -3.27 16.72
C ALA A 61 -19.46 -4.17 16.53
N SER A 62 -19.37 -5.46 16.87
CA SER A 62 -20.44 -6.46 16.74
C SER A 62 -21.62 -6.24 17.71
N GLY A 63 -21.68 -5.12 18.46
CA GLY A 63 -22.80 -4.73 19.31
C GLY A 63 -23.71 -3.62 18.75
N ALA A 64 -23.34 -2.93 17.66
CA ALA A 64 -24.08 -1.78 17.13
C ALA A 64 -24.88 -2.15 15.86
N SER A 65 -26.21 -2.03 15.97
CA SER A 65 -27.27 -2.72 15.22
C SER A 65 -27.47 -2.40 13.71
N ARG A 66 -26.42 -2.28 12.88
CA ARG A 66 -26.62 -2.29 11.41
C ARG A 66 -25.45 -2.79 10.57
N ALA A 67 -24.23 -2.81 11.12
CA ALA A 67 -23.01 -3.22 10.40
C ALA A 67 -22.53 -4.65 10.75
N GLN A 68 -23.18 -5.32 11.70
CA GLN A 68 -22.84 -6.68 12.17
C GLN A 68 -22.65 -7.73 11.06
N PRO A 69 -23.55 -7.88 10.06
CA PRO A 69 -23.40 -8.95 9.06
C PRO A 69 -22.16 -8.75 8.18
N TYR A 70 -21.85 -7.51 7.81
CA TYR A 70 -20.67 -7.20 7.00
C TYR A 70 -19.37 -7.41 7.77
N SER A 71 -19.37 -7.11 9.07
CA SER A 71 -18.26 -7.38 9.97
C SER A 71 -17.97 -8.89 10.06
N ALA A 72 -19.02 -9.71 10.20
CA ALA A 72 -18.89 -11.16 10.23
C ALA A 72 -18.35 -11.74 8.91
N ILE A 73 -18.86 -11.25 7.76
CA ILE A 73 -18.37 -11.67 6.44
C ILE A 73 -16.88 -11.38 6.29
N LEU A 74 -16.43 -10.19 6.69
CA LEU A 74 -15.01 -9.82 6.62
C LEU A 74 -14.14 -10.77 7.45
N VAL A 75 -14.55 -11.06 8.69
CA VAL A 75 -13.80 -11.94 9.60
C VAL A 75 -13.73 -13.36 9.05
N ILE A 76 -14.83 -13.89 8.49
CA ILE A 76 -14.86 -15.21 7.86
C ILE A 76 -13.94 -15.23 6.62
N ALA A 77 -14.07 -14.23 5.75
CA ALA A 77 -13.24 -14.12 4.54
C ALA A 77 -11.74 -14.06 4.88
N LEU A 78 -11.37 -13.28 5.90
CA LEU A 78 -10.02 -13.21 6.43
C LEU A 78 -9.53 -14.58 6.91
N GLY A 79 -10.33 -15.27 7.74
CA GLY A 79 -9.97 -16.57 8.29
C GLY A 79 -9.80 -17.65 7.21
N VAL A 80 -10.74 -17.71 6.26
CA VAL A 80 -10.69 -18.67 5.13
C VAL A 80 -9.47 -18.39 4.24
N THR A 81 -9.23 -17.14 3.88
CA THR A 81 -8.09 -16.75 3.02
C THR A 81 -6.76 -17.06 3.71
N LEU A 82 -6.63 -16.74 5.00
CA LEU A 82 -5.43 -17.01 5.78
C LEU A 82 -5.18 -18.52 5.90
N LEU A 83 -6.22 -19.30 6.22
CA LEU A 83 -6.12 -20.75 6.35
C LEU A 83 -5.69 -21.41 5.04
N ILE A 84 -6.31 -21.04 3.92
CA ILE A 84 -5.95 -21.58 2.60
C ILE A 84 -4.55 -21.13 2.19
N GLY A 85 -4.18 -19.86 2.42
CA GLY A 85 -2.84 -19.36 2.11
C GLY A 85 -1.72 -20.06 2.87
N ILE A 86 -1.96 -20.46 4.12
CA ILE A 86 -0.99 -21.20 4.95
C ILE A 86 -0.95 -22.68 4.55
N LEU A 87 -2.10 -23.34 4.41
CA LEU A 87 -2.16 -24.79 4.17
C LEU A 87 -1.89 -25.18 2.71
N ARG A 88 -2.25 -24.30 1.78
CA ARG A 88 -2.21 -24.54 0.32
C ARG A 88 -1.73 -23.30 -0.43
N PRO A 89 -0.45 -22.91 -0.26
CA PRO A 89 0.11 -21.76 -1.00
C PRO A 89 0.03 -22.00 -2.51
N ALA A 90 -0.25 -20.94 -3.27
CA ALA A 90 -0.37 -20.96 -4.74
C ALA A 90 -1.38 -21.99 -5.30
N SER A 91 -2.46 -22.24 -4.57
CA SER A 91 -3.50 -23.21 -4.94
C SER A 91 -4.61 -22.60 -5.79
N ALA A 92 -5.37 -23.46 -6.49
CA ALA A 92 -6.51 -23.02 -7.30
C ALA A 92 -7.61 -22.36 -6.46
N GLU A 93 -7.77 -22.81 -5.20
CA GLU A 93 -8.68 -22.24 -4.22
C GLU A 93 -8.29 -20.79 -3.86
N LEU A 94 -6.99 -20.52 -3.74
CA LEU A 94 -6.48 -19.17 -3.49
C LEU A 94 -6.66 -18.26 -4.70
N THR A 95 -6.42 -18.78 -5.91
CA THR A 95 -6.71 -18.06 -7.17
C THR A 95 -8.21 -17.76 -7.30
N TRP A 96 -9.08 -18.71 -6.94
CA TRP A 96 -10.53 -18.49 -6.95
C TRP A 96 -10.95 -17.37 -6.01
N ILE A 97 -10.40 -17.35 -4.78
CA ILE A 97 -10.63 -16.24 -3.84
C ILE A 97 -10.17 -14.91 -4.44
N PHE A 98 -9.01 -14.89 -5.10
CA PHE A 98 -8.53 -13.69 -5.76
C PHE A 98 -9.50 -13.20 -6.84
N ASP A 99 -9.88 -14.08 -7.77
CA ASP A 99 -10.68 -13.73 -8.95
C ASP A 99 -12.13 -13.35 -8.61
N TYR A 100 -12.72 -14.00 -7.61
CA TYR A 100 -14.16 -13.86 -7.30
C TYR A 100 -14.47 -13.09 -6.03
N LEU A 101 -13.52 -12.91 -5.11
CA LEU A 101 -13.72 -12.12 -3.90
C LEU A 101 -12.87 -10.85 -3.91
N TYR A 102 -11.55 -10.96 -4.05
CA TYR A 102 -10.65 -9.81 -3.91
C TYR A 102 -10.74 -8.84 -5.10
N PHE A 103 -10.58 -9.36 -6.33
CA PHE A 103 -10.55 -8.55 -7.54
C PHE A 103 -11.86 -7.76 -7.76
N PRO A 104 -13.07 -8.35 -7.63
CA PRO A 104 -14.31 -7.59 -7.78
C PRO A 104 -14.52 -6.54 -6.69
N LEU A 105 -14.13 -6.83 -5.43
CA LEU A 105 -14.19 -5.85 -4.35
C LEU A 105 -13.26 -4.65 -4.62
N GLN A 106 -12.03 -4.92 -5.07
CA GLN A 106 -11.10 -3.86 -5.47
C GLN A 106 -11.66 -3.04 -6.66
N ALA A 107 -12.25 -3.71 -7.66
CA ALA A 107 -12.84 -3.05 -8.82
C ALA A 107 -14.03 -2.16 -8.43
N THR A 108 -14.90 -2.60 -7.53
CA THR A 108 -16.05 -1.79 -7.05
C THR A 108 -15.59 -0.58 -6.25
N MET A 109 -14.60 -0.73 -5.36
CA MET A 109 -13.99 0.41 -4.66
C MET A 109 -13.34 1.40 -5.64
N GLY A 110 -12.63 0.90 -6.65
CA GLY A 110 -12.05 1.73 -7.71
C GLY A 110 -13.11 2.47 -8.54
N ALA A 111 -14.20 1.80 -8.89
CA ALA A 111 -15.32 2.40 -9.62
C ALA A 111 -16.01 3.51 -8.81
N LEU A 112 -16.25 3.28 -7.51
CA LEU A 112 -16.79 4.28 -6.60
C LEU A 112 -15.85 5.49 -6.47
N LEU A 113 -14.55 5.24 -6.31
CA LEU A 113 -13.54 6.30 -6.26
C LEU A 113 -13.55 7.13 -7.56
N ALA A 114 -13.60 6.49 -8.73
CA ALA A 114 -13.67 7.18 -10.01
C ALA A 114 -14.93 8.06 -10.11
N PHE A 115 -16.10 7.54 -9.74
CA PHE A 115 -17.34 8.31 -9.70
C PHE A 115 -17.25 9.50 -8.73
N PHE A 116 -16.70 9.28 -7.53
CA PHE A 116 -16.51 10.35 -6.54
C PHE A 116 -15.47 11.38 -7.00
N ILE A 117 -14.39 10.99 -7.68
CA ILE A 117 -13.44 11.91 -8.28
C ILE A 117 -14.13 12.76 -9.32
N VAL A 118 -14.93 12.18 -10.21
CA VAL A 118 -15.67 12.94 -11.24
C VAL A 118 -16.71 13.87 -10.60
N SER A 119 -17.43 13.40 -9.58
CA SER A 119 -18.41 14.22 -8.84
C SER A 119 -17.74 15.36 -8.06
N ALA A 120 -16.62 15.07 -7.39
CA ALA A 120 -15.82 16.05 -6.65
C ALA A 120 -15.15 17.04 -7.59
N ALA A 121 -14.60 16.57 -8.72
CA ALA A 121 -14.10 17.37 -9.82
C ALA A 121 -15.21 18.30 -10.32
N TYR A 122 -16.36 17.78 -10.76
CA TYR A 122 -17.48 18.60 -11.23
C TYR A 122 -17.92 19.66 -10.20
N ARG A 123 -18.01 19.28 -8.91
CA ARG A 123 -18.38 20.19 -7.82
C ARG A 123 -17.29 21.23 -7.53
N ALA A 124 -16.02 20.85 -7.54
CA ALA A 124 -14.86 21.73 -7.37
C ALA A 124 -14.62 22.61 -8.61
N PHE A 125 -15.05 22.13 -9.78
CA PHE A 125 -14.96 22.78 -11.09
C PHE A 125 -16.27 23.49 -11.45
N LYS A 126 -16.99 24.04 -10.47
CA LYS A 126 -18.02 25.06 -10.72
C LYS A 126 -17.31 26.32 -11.29
N LEU A 127 -17.10 26.22 -12.59
CA LEU A 127 -16.20 26.90 -13.53
C LEU A 127 -15.86 28.36 -13.24
N ARG A 128 -14.55 28.66 -13.09
CA ARG A 128 -13.93 29.96 -13.46
C ARG A 128 -12.45 29.90 -13.93
N SER A 129 -11.85 28.72 -14.20
CA SER A 129 -10.43 28.66 -14.62
C SER A 129 -10.13 27.61 -15.70
N VAL A 130 -9.21 27.94 -16.61
CA VAL A 130 -8.73 27.06 -17.69
C VAL A 130 -8.11 25.76 -17.17
N PRO A 131 -7.31 25.74 -16.09
CA PRO A 131 -6.73 24.51 -15.54
C PRO A 131 -7.78 23.49 -15.08
N ALA A 132 -8.88 23.96 -14.48
CA ALA A 132 -10.00 23.12 -14.05
C ALA A 132 -10.67 22.40 -15.23
N LEU A 133 -10.83 23.10 -16.36
CA LEU A 133 -11.41 22.52 -17.57
C LEU A 133 -10.52 21.42 -18.15
N ILE A 134 -9.20 21.64 -18.19
CA ILE A 134 -8.23 20.64 -18.66
C ILE A 134 -8.33 19.37 -17.80
N LEU A 135 -8.32 19.51 -16.47
CA LEU A 135 -8.43 18.37 -15.56
C LEU A 135 -9.75 17.61 -15.71
N LEU A 136 -10.87 18.31 -15.86
CA LEU A 136 -12.18 17.70 -16.08
C LEU A 136 -12.19 16.88 -17.37
N VAL A 137 -11.73 17.47 -18.47
CA VAL A 137 -11.70 16.79 -19.78
C VAL A 137 -10.76 15.58 -19.74
N SER A 138 -9.55 15.73 -19.20
CA SER A 138 -8.60 14.62 -19.05
C SER A 138 -9.18 13.48 -18.21
N SER A 139 -9.85 13.79 -17.10
CA SER A 139 -10.48 12.78 -16.23
C SER A 139 -11.62 12.05 -16.93
N LEU A 140 -12.44 12.76 -17.71
CA LEU A 140 -13.54 12.17 -18.47
C LEU A 140 -13.02 11.22 -19.56
N VAL A 141 -11.96 11.60 -20.28
CA VAL A 141 -11.30 10.75 -21.27
C VAL A 141 -10.78 9.46 -20.63
N VAL A 142 -10.09 9.57 -19.49
CA VAL A 142 -9.56 8.40 -18.74
C VAL A 142 -10.69 7.52 -18.20
N LEU A 143 -11.84 8.10 -17.85
CA LEU A 143 -13.00 7.32 -17.40
C LEU A 143 -13.59 6.51 -18.56
N ILE A 144 -13.72 7.12 -19.74
CA ILE A 144 -14.28 6.46 -20.94
C ILE A 144 -13.41 5.29 -21.40
N THR A 145 -12.07 5.44 -21.36
CA THR A 145 -11.15 4.36 -21.76
C THR A 145 -11.20 3.15 -20.82
N GLN A 146 -11.70 3.30 -19.60
CA GLN A 146 -11.84 2.23 -18.62
C GLN A 146 -13.15 1.45 -18.72
N LEU A 147 -14.10 1.88 -19.56
CA LEU A 147 -15.39 1.21 -19.70
C LEU A 147 -15.21 -0.18 -20.34
N PRO A 148 -15.90 -1.22 -19.84
CA PRO A 148 -15.77 -2.59 -20.36
C PRO A 148 -16.25 -2.75 -21.81
N PHE A 149 -17.10 -1.83 -22.28
CA PHE A 149 -17.59 -1.78 -23.68
C PHE A 149 -16.76 -0.84 -24.58
N SER A 150 -15.64 -0.31 -24.11
CA SER A 150 -14.77 0.59 -24.89
C SER A 150 -14.31 -0.02 -26.22
N ALA A 151 -14.08 -1.34 -26.26
CA ALA A 151 -13.70 -2.06 -27.48
C ALA A 151 -14.81 -2.08 -28.55
N ALA A 152 -16.08 -2.05 -28.15
CA ALA A 152 -17.21 -2.02 -29.08
C ALA A 152 -17.45 -0.62 -29.68
N LEU A 153 -17.01 0.44 -28.99
CA LEU A 153 -17.13 1.83 -29.44
C LEU A 153 -16.07 2.19 -30.49
N SER A 154 -14.81 1.84 -30.23
CA SER A 154 -13.69 2.11 -31.14
C SER A 154 -12.44 1.34 -30.71
N PRO A 155 -11.66 0.78 -31.65
CA PRO A 155 -10.37 0.17 -31.35
C PRO A 155 -9.32 1.15 -30.81
N LEU A 156 -9.52 2.47 -31.00
CA LEU A 156 -8.63 3.51 -30.46
C LEU A 156 -8.73 3.64 -28.93
N LEU A 157 -9.89 3.32 -28.33
CA LEU A 157 -10.10 3.48 -26.89
C LEU A 157 -9.30 2.46 -26.05
N PRO A 158 -9.26 1.15 -26.41
CA PRO A 158 -8.35 0.20 -25.79
C PRO A 158 -6.87 0.57 -25.94
N ALA A 159 -6.43 1.04 -27.12
CA ALA A 159 -5.05 1.46 -27.34
C ALA A 159 -4.68 2.67 -26.47
N ALA A 160 -5.59 3.65 -26.34
CA ALA A 160 -5.41 4.78 -25.44
C ALA A 160 -5.36 4.33 -23.97
N ARG A 161 -6.22 3.39 -23.55
CA ARG A 161 -6.18 2.79 -22.21
C ARG A 161 -4.80 2.19 -21.95
N GLU A 162 -4.35 1.30 -22.83
CA GLU A 162 -3.07 0.60 -22.68
C GLU A 162 -1.92 1.60 -22.59
N TRP A 163 -1.87 2.59 -23.48
CA TRP A 163 -0.84 3.63 -23.46
C TRP A 163 -0.86 4.43 -22.14
N ILE A 164 -2.03 4.84 -21.65
CA ILE A 164 -2.19 5.57 -20.38
C ILE A 164 -1.68 4.73 -19.20
N PHE A 165 -2.08 3.47 -19.13
CA PHE A 165 -1.68 2.62 -18.02
C PHE A 165 -0.20 2.22 -18.11
N ALA A 166 0.32 1.96 -19.30
CA ALA A 166 1.67 1.50 -19.52
C ALA A 166 2.74 2.60 -19.39
N ILE A 167 2.39 3.87 -19.65
CA ILE A 167 3.36 4.98 -19.65
C ILE A 167 3.12 5.98 -18.51
N PRO A 168 2.12 6.88 -18.53
CA PRO A 168 1.99 7.91 -17.49
C PRO A 168 1.61 7.34 -16.12
N VAL A 169 0.73 6.33 -16.05
CA VAL A 169 0.34 5.74 -14.76
C VAL A 169 1.52 4.99 -14.13
N THR A 170 2.19 4.12 -14.88
CA THR A 170 3.39 3.42 -14.39
C THR A 170 4.52 4.39 -14.06
N ALA A 171 4.73 5.46 -14.84
CA ALA A 171 5.69 6.51 -14.53
C ALA A 171 5.33 7.22 -13.21
N GLY A 172 4.05 7.53 -12.99
CA GLY A 172 3.56 8.11 -11.74
C GLY A 172 3.78 7.19 -10.54
N VAL A 173 3.43 5.90 -10.66
CA VAL A 173 3.67 4.89 -9.62
C VAL A 173 5.16 4.75 -9.32
N ARG A 174 6.01 4.69 -10.35
CA ARG A 174 7.47 4.65 -10.19
C ARG A 174 7.99 5.92 -9.51
N GLY A 175 7.46 7.10 -9.88
CA GLY A 175 7.80 8.36 -9.23
C GLY A 175 7.43 8.37 -7.74
N ILE A 176 6.25 7.86 -7.38
CA ILE A 176 5.82 7.69 -5.99
C ILE A 176 6.76 6.74 -5.25
N LEU A 177 7.07 5.58 -5.84
CA LEU A 177 7.98 4.60 -5.23
C LEU A 177 9.38 5.18 -5.01
N LEU A 178 9.91 5.92 -5.99
CA LEU A 178 11.19 6.64 -5.84
C LEU A 178 11.10 7.70 -4.76
N GLY A 179 10.01 8.47 -4.69
CA GLY A 179 9.77 9.45 -3.64
C GLY A 179 9.72 8.83 -2.24
N VAL A 180 9.05 7.68 -2.10
CA VAL A 180 9.03 6.91 -0.84
C VAL A 180 10.42 6.39 -0.50
N ALA A 181 11.16 5.84 -1.46
CA ALA A 181 12.52 5.35 -1.24
C ALA A 181 13.47 6.47 -0.80
N LEU A 182 13.43 7.63 -1.48
CA LEU A 182 14.22 8.80 -1.11
C LEU A 182 13.80 9.36 0.24
N GLY A 183 12.48 9.45 0.51
CA GLY A 183 11.95 9.98 1.76
C GLY A 183 12.30 9.10 2.98
N THR A 184 12.21 7.78 2.83
CA THR A 184 12.63 6.82 3.86
C THR A 184 14.14 6.87 4.07
N THR A 185 14.93 6.95 3.00
CA THR A 185 16.40 7.10 3.09
C THR A 185 16.81 8.41 3.77
N ALA A 186 16.17 9.53 3.43
CA ALA A 186 16.42 10.83 4.05
C ALA A 186 16.05 10.83 5.53
N THR A 187 14.96 10.14 5.90
CA THR A 187 14.57 9.99 7.31
C THR A 187 15.55 9.10 8.07
N ALA A 188 15.98 7.98 7.49
CA ALA A 188 17.01 7.12 8.06
C ALA A 188 18.34 7.88 8.27
N LEU A 189 18.77 8.67 7.28
CA LEU A 189 19.99 9.47 7.38
C LEU A 189 19.90 10.54 8.48
N ARG A 190 18.76 11.22 8.61
CA ARG A 190 18.56 12.19 9.70
C ARG A 190 18.63 11.55 11.08
N VAL A 191 18.13 10.32 11.23
CA VAL A 191 18.27 9.55 12.47
C VAL A 191 19.73 9.15 12.69
N LEU A 192 20.43 8.65 11.67
CA LEU A 192 21.85 8.25 11.75
C LEU A 192 22.78 9.42 12.11
N LEU A 193 22.52 10.60 11.57
CA LEU A 193 23.27 11.83 11.85
C LEU A 193 22.86 12.50 13.16
N ALA A 194 21.96 11.87 13.94
CA ALA A 194 21.41 12.42 15.17
C ALA A 194 20.73 13.80 14.99
N VAL A 195 20.21 14.10 13.79
CA VAL A 195 19.43 15.31 13.53
C VAL A 195 18.00 15.14 14.03
N ASP A 196 17.41 13.97 13.78
CA ASP A 196 16.09 13.60 14.27
C ASP A 196 16.21 12.65 15.48
N HIS A 197 15.36 12.85 16.49
CA HIS A 197 15.32 12.03 17.69
C HIS A 197 13.92 11.42 17.91
N PRO A 198 13.56 10.32 17.22
CA PRO A 198 12.22 9.75 17.25
C PRO A 198 11.77 9.29 18.64
N TYR A 199 12.74 8.99 19.51
CA TYR A 199 12.55 8.41 20.83
C TYR A 199 12.85 9.41 21.97
N ALA A 200 13.04 10.69 21.65
CA ALA A 200 13.30 11.77 22.60
C ALA A 200 12.04 12.46 23.11
#